data_AF-A0A524C1T9-F1
#
_entry.id   AF-A0A524C1T9-F1
#
_cell.length_a   1.000
_cell.length_b   1.000
_cell.length_c   1.000
_cell.angle_alpha   90.00
_cell.angle_beta   90.00
_cell.angle_gamma   90.00
#
_symmetry.space_group_name_H-M   'P 1'
#
loop_
_entity.id
_entity.type
_entity.pdbx_description
1 polymer ?
#
loop_
_entity_poly.entity_id
_entity_poly.type
_entity_poly.pdbx_seq_one_letter_code
_entity_poly.pdbx_strand_id
1 'polypeptide(L)'
;MKKSGKIIITIFLLIGLALGALAVPYIYNFFQSLTPKESNHVNVYVNSTIYSSLSSEIDQFEEDIITQGYTVDLLNWSSNNAITLKNHLLNTTQEQKGLLGAIFIGDIPYVNYKNGTEIFACDLFFMDLDGVWIDLDQADGYYDDHTPGSGDLLPEIWVSRINSESIGGINHLNAYKSYFARNHAYRTDNLNRPHSQLVYIDDDWSSWTSEWLGDMTAYTNITSVSTNINTTASDYIKRLNQTYEFVHLFVHSYYYEHVFGPNGDSSEGSVNYTQISNTYTKPLFYNLYACSACNYVAQDNIGTHYLFSNNTLAVVGSTKTGGMTMNSYFYNPLNQGKVMGESFRLWFNNPLHGPKDSSSQGMCLLGDGLLTISM
;
A
#
# COMPACT_ATOMS: atom_id res chain seq x y z
N MET A 1 -37.35 -63.01 -18.01
CA MET A 1 -37.36 -61.73 -17.28
C MET A 1 -35.96 -61.11 -17.28
N LYS A 2 -35.64 -60.22 -18.24
CA LYS A 2 -34.41 -59.39 -18.28
C LYS A 2 -34.44 -58.58 -19.59
N LYS A 3 -35.16 -57.45 -19.63
CA LYS A 3 -35.02 -56.44 -20.71
C LYS A 3 -35.69 -55.08 -20.43
N SER A 4 -36.47 -54.92 -19.36
CA SER A 4 -37.15 -53.65 -19.02
C SER A 4 -36.36 -52.68 -18.12
N GLY A 5 -35.27 -53.13 -17.49
CA GLY A 5 -34.50 -52.30 -16.53
C GLY A 5 -33.45 -51.35 -17.15
N LYS A 6 -33.05 -51.54 -18.41
CA LYS A 6 -32.00 -50.71 -19.04
C LYS A 6 -32.55 -49.44 -19.71
N ILE A 7 -33.80 -49.45 -20.18
CA ILE A 7 -34.39 -48.30 -20.90
C ILE A 7 -34.80 -47.18 -19.92
N ILE A 8 -35.29 -47.53 -18.73
CA ILE A 8 -35.72 -46.56 -17.71
C ILE A 8 -34.50 -45.81 -17.13
N ILE A 9 -33.38 -46.50 -16.92
CA ILE A 9 -32.14 -45.88 -16.40
C ILE A 9 -31.53 -44.92 -17.42
N THR A 10 -31.58 -45.23 -18.72
CA THR A 10 -31.08 -44.33 -19.77
C THR A 10 -31.95 -43.08 -19.94
N ILE A 11 -33.27 -43.17 -19.76
CA ILE A 11 -34.18 -42.02 -19.83
C ILE A 11 -34.00 -41.09 -18.61
N PHE A 12 -33.82 -41.61 -17.40
CA PHE A 12 -33.52 -40.80 -16.22
C PHE A 12 -32.14 -40.13 -16.29
N LEU A 13 -31.13 -40.78 -16.89
CA LEU A 13 -29.82 -40.17 -17.16
C LEU A 13 -29.89 -39.06 -18.21
N LEU A 14 -30.69 -39.21 -19.26
CA LEU A 14 -30.88 -38.18 -20.28
C LEU A 14 -31.72 -36.98 -19.77
N ILE A 15 -32.70 -37.21 -18.90
CA ILE A 15 -33.47 -36.13 -18.25
C ILE A 15 -32.62 -35.41 -17.19
N GLY A 16 -31.78 -36.13 -16.44
CA GLY A 16 -30.81 -35.54 -15.51
C GLY A 16 -29.72 -34.71 -16.21
N LEU A 17 -29.25 -35.15 -17.38
CA LEU A 17 -28.31 -34.40 -18.22
C LEU A 17 -28.97 -33.18 -18.90
N ALA A 18 -30.23 -33.28 -19.31
CA ALA A 18 -30.97 -32.17 -19.91
C ALA A 18 -31.35 -31.09 -18.89
N LEU A 19 -31.72 -31.47 -17.67
CA LEU A 19 -31.97 -30.52 -16.57
C LEU A 19 -30.67 -29.89 -16.05
N GLY A 20 -29.57 -30.63 -16.02
CA GLY A 20 -28.23 -30.10 -15.71
C GLY A 20 -27.77 -29.07 -16.76
N ALA A 21 -27.95 -29.35 -18.06
CA ALA A 21 -27.55 -28.44 -19.13
C ALA A 21 -28.37 -27.13 -19.19
N LEU A 22 -29.64 -27.16 -18.76
CA LEU A 22 -30.49 -25.97 -18.66
C LEU A 22 -30.26 -25.18 -17.36
N ALA A 23 -29.81 -25.84 -16.28
CA ALA A 23 -29.49 -25.18 -15.02
C ALA A 23 -28.07 -24.59 -14.99
N VAL A 24 -27.12 -25.11 -15.77
CA VAL A 24 -25.73 -24.62 -15.81
C VAL A 24 -25.63 -23.13 -16.16
N PRO A 25 -26.35 -22.55 -17.15
CA PRO A 25 -26.32 -21.11 -17.40
C PRO A 25 -26.90 -20.29 -16.26
N TYR A 26 -27.94 -20.79 -15.59
CA TYR A 26 -28.55 -20.12 -14.43
C TYR A 26 -27.65 -20.17 -13.20
N ILE A 27 -27.01 -21.32 -12.97
CA ILE A 27 -26.03 -21.52 -11.89
C ILE A 27 -24.76 -20.71 -12.18
N TYR A 28 -24.30 -20.65 -13.41
CA TYR A 28 -23.17 -19.82 -13.83
C TYR A 28 -23.47 -18.33 -13.72
N ASN A 29 -24.65 -17.86 -14.15
CA ASN A 29 -25.08 -16.48 -13.95
C ASN A 29 -25.33 -16.15 -12.47
N PHE A 30 -25.80 -17.12 -11.68
CA PHE A 30 -25.96 -16.98 -10.24
C PHE A 30 -24.59 -16.88 -9.54
N PHE A 31 -23.61 -17.71 -9.92
CA PHE A 31 -22.24 -17.60 -9.40
C PHE A 31 -21.51 -16.34 -9.90
N GLN A 32 -21.74 -15.89 -11.14
CA GLN A 32 -21.28 -14.58 -11.61
C GLN A 32 -21.94 -13.43 -10.83
N SER A 33 -23.22 -13.54 -10.47
CA SER A 33 -23.91 -12.56 -9.62
C SER A 33 -23.48 -12.61 -8.15
N LEU A 34 -22.86 -13.71 -7.71
CA LEU A 34 -22.24 -13.88 -6.40
C LEU A 34 -20.74 -13.57 -6.39
N THR A 35 -20.13 -13.40 -7.57
CA THR A 35 -18.77 -12.88 -7.65
C THR A 35 -18.90 -11.38 -7.43
N PRO A 36 -18.32 -10.80 -6.35
CA PRO A 36 -18.31 -9.36 -6.22
C PRO A 36 -17.74 -8.79 -7.52
N LYS A 37 -18.49 -7.92 -8.18
CA LYS A 37 -17.95 -7.16 -9.31
C LYS A 37 -16.74 -6.42 -8.76
N GLU A 38 -15.53 -6.82 -9.15
CA GLU A 38 -14.32 -6.08 -8.75
C GLU A 38 -14.51 -4.64 -9.21
N SER A 39 -14.58 -3.73 -8.24
CA SER A 39 -14.72 -2.31 -8.51
C SER A 39 -13.43 -1.80 -9.16
N ASN A 40 -13.56 -0.92 -10.14
CA ASN A 40 -12.46 -0.13 -10.68
C ASN A 40 -12.61 1.35 -10.29
N HIS A 41 -13.37 1.64 -9.23
CA HIS A 41 -13.66 2.99 -8.79
C HIS A 41 -12.73 3.43 -7.65
N VAL A 42 -12.21 4.65 -7.71
CA VAL A 42 -11.32 5.21 -6.70
C VAL A 42 -11.78 6.59 -6.27
N ASN A 43 -11.73 6.88 -4.98
CA ASN A 43 -11.96 8.24 -4.48
C ASN A 43 -10.62 8.96 -4.29
N VAL A 44 -10.53 10.20 -4.77
CA VAL A 44 -9.37 11.07 -4.56
C VAL A 44 -9.79 12.24 -3.67
N TYR A 45 -9.38 12.21 -2.41
CA TYR A 45 -9.67 13.26 -1.43
C TYR A 45 -8.53 14.26 -1.43
N VAL A 46 -8.79 15.50 -1.82
CA VAL A 46 -7.80 16.58 -1.82
C VAL A 46 -8.17 17.57 -0.72
N ASN A 47 -7.23 17.85 0.17
CA ASN A 47 -7.43 18.82 1.24
C ASN A 47 -7.81 20.19 0.63
N SER A 48 -8.91 20.75 1.14
CA SER A 48 -9.53 21.94 0.57
C SER A 48 -8.64 23.19 0.55
N THR A 49 -7.62 23.25 1.42
CA THR A 49 -6.70 24.39 1.51
C THR A 49 -5.71 24.44 0.34
N ILE A 50 -5.44 23.30 -0.30
CA ILE A 50 -4.50 23.19 -1.44
C ILE A 50 -5.21 22.93 -2.78
N TYR A 51 -6.46 22.47 -2.77
CA TYR A 51 -7.22 22.08 -3.96
C TYR A 51 -7.13 23.10 -5.10
N SER A 52 -7.49 24.37 -4.83
CA SER A 52 -7.54 25.40 -5.86
C SER A 52 -6.17 25.72 -6.47
N SER A 53 -5.12 25.67 -5.64
CA SER A 53 -3.74 25.97 -6.04
C SER A 53 -3.07 24.85 -6.86
N LEU A 54 -3.65 23.65 -6.82
CA LEU A 54 -3.20 22.45 -7.52
C LEU A 54 -4.18 21.98 -8.61
N SER A 55 -5.20 22.77 -8.95
CA SER A 55 -6.25 22.37 -9.90
C SER A 55 -5.71 21.76 -11.19
N SER A 56 -4.75 22.41 -11.86
CA SER A 56 -4.13 21.87 -13.09
C SER A 56 -3.45 20.51 -12.90
N GLU A 57 -2.75 20.32 -11.78
CA GLU A 57 -2.05 19.07 -11.49
C GLU A 57 -3.02 17.95 -11.10
N ILE A 58 -4.10 18.31 -10.39
CA ILE A 58 -5.16 17.39 -10.00
C ILE A 58 -6.02 16.98 -11.19
N ASP A 59 -6.36 17.91 -12.09
CA ASP A 59 -7.10 17.61 -13.33
C ASP A 59 -6.28 16.66 -14.22
N GLN A 60 -4.96 16.90 -14.36
CA GLN A 60 -4.08 15.97 -15.08
C GLN A 60 -4.03 14.60 -14.40
N PHE A 61 -3.97 14.56 -13.07
CA PHE A 61 -3.96 13.31 -12.31
C PHE A 61 -5.28 12.53 -12.48
N GLU A 62 -6.41 13.22 -12.55
CA GLU A 62 -7.72 12.62 -12.86
C GLU A 62 -7.73 11.99 -14.26
N GLU A 63 -7.27 12.72 -15.28
CA GLU A 63 -7.15 12.22 -16.66
C GLU A 63 -6.21 11.00 -16.75
N ASP A 64 -5.10 11.04 -16.02
CA ASP A 64 -4.13 9.96 -15.91
C ASP A 64 -4.73 8.67 -15.32
N ILE A 65 -5.56 8.80 -14.27
CA ILE A 65 -6.29 7.69 -13.65
C ILE A 65 -7.33 7.10 -14.62
N ILE A 66 -8.09 7.97 -15.30
CA ILE A 66 -9.10 7.56 -16.30
C ILE A 66 -8.43 6.84 -17.46
N THR A 67 -7.29 7.35 -17.94
CA THR A 67 -6.51 6.75 -19.03
C THR A 67 -5.98 5.37 -18.65
N GLN A 68 -5.64 5.16 -17.38
CA GLN A 68 -5.25 3.84 -16.86
C GLN A 68 -6.43 2.84 -16.75
N GLY A 69 -7.67 3.29 -16.94
CA GLY A 69 -8.87 2.43 -16.99
C GLY A 69 -9.70 2.41 -15.70
N TYR A 70 -9.44 3.31 -14.76
CA TYR A 70 -10.21 3.48 -13.54
C TYR A 70 -11.30 4.54 -13.71
N THR A 71 -12.30 4.50 -12.83
CA THR A 71 -13.22 5.62 -12.64
C THR A 71 -12.86 6.33 -11.35
N VAL A 72 -13.05 7.65 -11.28
CA VAL A 72 -12.59 8.45 -10.16
C VAL A 72 -13.62 9.48 -9.73
N ASP A 73 -13.80 9.62 -8.43
CA ASP A 73 -14.49 10.77 -7.82
C ASP A 73 -13.42 11.68 -7.19
N LEU A 74 -13.33 12.91 -7.69
CA LEU A 74 -12.47 13.93 -7.13
C LEU A 74 -13.22 14.75 -6.06
N LEU A 75 -12.72 14.71 -4.83
CA LEU A 75 -13.41 15.23 -3.65
C LEU A 75 -12.60 16.36 -3.02
N ASN A 76 -13.14 17.58 -3.07
CA ASN A 76 -12.62 18.73 -2.32
C ASN A 76 -12.99 18.58 -0.83
N TRP A 77 -12.07 18.06 -0.03
CA TRP A 77 -12.33 17.59 1.33
C TRP A 77 -11.90 18.61 2.37
N SER A 78 -12.85 19.05 3.21
CA SER A 78 -12.61 20.06 4.26
C SER A 78 -12.86 19.54 5.68
N SER A 79 -13.36 18.31 5.85
CA SER A 79 -13.61 17.74 7.18
C SER A 79 -12.33 17.22 7.81
N ASN A 80 -12.04 17.62 9.04
CA ASN A 80 -10.96 17.07 9.85
C ASN A 80 -11.42 15.87 10.71
N ASN A 81 -12.65 15.40 10.55
CA ASN A 81 -13.19 14.28 11.32
C ASN A 81 -12.98 12.96 10.58
N ALA A 82 -12.11 12.10 11.12
CA ALA A 82 -11.80 10.79 10.56
C ALA A 82 -13.02 9.85 10.46
N ILE A 83 -13.96 9.91 11.41
CA ILE A 83 -15.20 9.12 11.37
C ILE A 83 -16.07 9.56 10.20
N THR A 84 -16.16 10.88 9.94
CA THR A 84 -16.86 11.40 8.76
C THR A 84 -16.24 10.89 7.46
N LEU A 85 -14.91 10.85 7.37
CA LEU A 85 -14.21 10.30 6.22
C LEU A 85 -14.47 8.79 6.05
N LYS A 86 -14.34 7.99 7.12
CA LYS A 86 -14.62 6.55 7.09
C LYS A 86 -16.07 6.27 6.66
N ASN A 87 -17.04 7.00 7.20
CA ASN A 87 -18.44 6.85 6.81
C ASN A 87 -18.68 7.21 5.34
N HIS A 88 -17.96 8.19 4.79
CA HIS A 88 -18.05 8.50 3.37
C HIS A 88 -17.50 7.36 2.52
N LEU A 89 -16.35 6.78 2.87
CA LEU A 89 -15.78 5.62 2.17
C LEU A 89 -16.75 4.42 2.20
N LEU A 90 -17.32 4.11 3.37
CA LEU A 90 -18.30 3.03 3.55
C LEU A 90 -19.59 3.28 2.74
N ASN A 91 -20.06 4.52 2.66
CA ASN A 91 -21.23 4.82 1.83
C ASN A 91 -20.91 4.61 0.35
N THR A 92 -19.71 4.99 -0.12
CA THR A 92 -19.30 4.79 -1.52
C THR A 92 -19.19 3.31 -1.88
N THR A 93 -18.72 2.44 -0.98
CA THR A 93 -18.67 0.98 -1.26
C THR A 93 -20.05 0.37 -1.49
N GLN A 94 -21.10 0.96 -0.90
CA GLN A 94 -22.49 0.50 -1.04
C GLN A 94 -23.17 0.98 -2.33
N GLU A 95 -22.55 1.89 -3.07
CA GLU A 95 -23.04 2.34 -4.37
C GLU A 95 -22.82 1.26 -5.45
N GLN A 96 -23.55 1.35 -6.57
CA GLN A 96 -23.47 0.35 -7.66
C GLN A 96 -22.07 0.23 -8.28
N LYS A 97 -21.26 1.28 -8.18
CA LYS A 97 -19.87 1.30 -8.67
C LYS A 97 -18.89 0.61 -7.72
N GLY A 98 -19.25 0.43 -6.44
CA GLY A 98 -18.33 -0.01 -5.38
C GLY A 98 -17.18 0.98 -5.18
N LEU A 99 -16.17 0.54 -4.42
CA LEU A 99 -14.93 1.29 -4.22
C LEU A 99 -13.76 0.30 -4.15
N LEU A 100 -12.72 0.54 -4.94
CA LEU A 100 -11.48 -0.22 -4.95
C LEU A 100 -10.47 0.33 -3.95
N GLY A 101 -10.40 1.66 -3.82
CA GLY A 101 -9.45 2.32 -2.95
C GLY A 101 -9.62 3.84 -2.89
N ALA A 102 -8.79 4.48 -2.07
CA ALA A 102 -8.77 5.92 -1.94
C ALA A 102 -7.35 6.50 -1.87
N ILE A 103 -7.19 7.70 -2.41
CA ILE A 103 -5.96 8.48 -2.34
C ILE A 103 -6.23 9.75 -1.55
N PHE A 104 -5.45 9.99 -0.50
CA PHE A 104 -5.54 11.15 0.37
C PHE A 104 -4.41 12.14 0.04
N ILE A 105 -4.76 13.34 -0.45
CA ILE A 105 -3.82 14.36 -0.90
C ILE A 105 -3.87 15.56 0.06
N GLY A 106 -2.74 15.88 0.67
CA GLY A 106 -2.64 16.93 1.69
C GLY A 106 -2.95 16.44 3.11
N ASP A 107 -3.22 17.39 3.99
CA ASP A 107 -3.57 17.14 5.39
C ASP A 107 -4.99 16.57 5.52
N ILE A 108 -5.14 15.29 5.19
CA ILE A 108 -6.38 14.52 5.35
C ILE A 108 -6.33 13.79 6.70
N PRO A 109 -7.42 13.78 7.49
CA PRO A 109 -7.40 13.25 8.85
C PRO A 109 -6.92 11.81 8.96
N TYR A 110 -6.41 11.48 10.14
CA TYR A 110 -6.01 10.14 10.56
C TYR A 110 -6.57 9.83 11.95
N VAL A 111 -6.43 8.58 12.39
CA VAL A 111 -6.71 8.17 13.77
C VAL A 111 -5.45 7.63 14.41
N ASN A 112 -5.35 7.76 15.73
CA ASN A 112 -4.34 7.06 16.50
C ASN A 112 -4.89 5.73 16.98
N TYR A 113 -4.09 4.68 16.84
CA TYR A 113 -4.33 3.39 17.46
C TYR A 113 -3.29 3.15 18.55
N LYS A 114 -3.71 2.55 19.66
CA LYS A 114 -2.90 2.24 20.83
C LYS A 114 -2.84 0.74 21.02
N ASN A 115 -1.63 0.19 20.93
CA ASN A 115 -1.37 -1.23 21.20
C ASN A 115 -0.35 -1.34 22.33
N GLY A 116 -0.81 -1.74 23.51
CA GLY A 116 0.00 -1.70 24.73
C GLY A 116 0.39 -0.27 25.08
N THR A 117 1.69 0.04 25.02
CA THR A 117 2.22 1.38 25.31
C THR A 117 2.52 2.21 24.06
N GLU A 118 2.41 1.62 22.87
CA GLU A 118 2.73 2.28 21.60
C GLU A 118 1.48 2.95 21.03
N ILE A 119 1.59 4.21 20.61
CA ILE A 119 0.52 4.98 19.95
C ILE A 119 1.02 5.39 18.58
N PHE A 120 0.24 5.15 17.54
CA PHE A 120 0.65 5.39 16.16
C PHE A 120 -0.54 5.72 15.26
N ALA A 121 -0.26 6.47 14.18
CA ALA A 121 -1.26 6.75 13.16
C ALA A 121 -1.63 5.46 12.39
N CYS A 122 -2.92 5.21 12.21
CA CYS A 122 -3.41 3.93 11.70
C CYS A 122 -4.34 4.13 10.49
N ASP A 123 -3.85 3.80 9.29
CA ASP A 123 -4.65 3.87 8.06
C ASP A 123 -5.53 2.64 7.85
N LEU A 124 -5.26 1.53 8.54
CA LEU A 124 -6.12 0.34 8.53
C LEU A 124 -7.56 0.69 8.95
N PHE A 125 -7.74 1.73 9.79
CA PHE A 125 -9.05 2.28 10.14
C PHE A 125 -9.89 2.70 8.93
N PHE A 126 -9.27 3.21 7.86
CA PHE A 126 -9.96 3.61 6.63
C PHE A 126 -10.01 2.50 5.57
N MET A 127 -9.31 1.39 5.80
CA MET A 127 -9.24 0.27 4.86
C MET A 127 -10.20 -0.87 5.25
N ASP A 128 -10.29 -1.17 6.54
CA ASP A 128 -11.31 -2.03 7.13
C ASP A 128 -12.55 -1.18 7.46
N LEU A 129 -13.56 -1.29 6.59
CA LEU A 129 -14.77 -0.48 6.57
C LEU A 129 -15.93 -1.14 7.31
N ASP A 130 -15.92 -2.47 7.47
CA ASP A 130 -16.98 -3.23 8.14
C ASP A 130 -16.62 -3.73 9.57
N GLY A 131 -15.37 -3.53 9.97
CA GLY A 131 -14.86 -3.73 11.31
C GLY A 131 -15.23 -2.63 12.31
N VAL A 132 -15.27 -3.01 13.58
CA VAL A 132 -15.61 -2.14 14.71
C VAL A 132 -14.35 -1.72 15.45
N TRP A 133 -14.17 -0.41 15.57
CA TRP A 133 -13.04 0.24 16.23
C TRP A 133 -13.54 0.96 17.48
N ILE A 134 -12.96 0.65 18.63
CA ILE A 134 -13.41 1.14 19.94
C ILE A 134 -12.27 1.89 20.62
N ASP A 135 -12.62 3.04 21.19
CA ASP A 135 -11.81 3.77 22.15
C ASP A 135 -12.36 3.44 23.56
N LEU A 136 -11.64 2.60 24.29
CA LEU A 136 -12.00 2.17 25.64
C LEU A 136 -11.73 3.25 26.69
N ASP A 137 -10.83 4.20 26.41
CA ASP A 137 -10.50 5.35 27.26
C ASP A 137 -10.73 6.67 26.52
N GLN A 138 -12.01 7.06 26.45
CA GLN A 138 -12.46 8.27 25.75
C GLN A 138 -11.79 9.58 26.21
N ALA A 139 -11.01 9.57 27.29
CA ALA A 139 -10.22 10.71 27.73
C ALA A 139 -8.94 10.91 26.90
N ASP A 140 -8.35 9.86 26.32
CA ASP A 140 -7.14 9.95 25.48
C ASP A 140 -7.47 10.08 23.98
N GLY A 141 -8.64 9.59 23.55
CA GLY A 141 -9.13 9.72 22.18
C GLY A 141 -8.48 8.75 21.20
N TYR A 142 -7.86 7.68 21.69
CA TYR A 142 -7.17 6.68 20.87
C TYR A 142 -7.99 5.40 20.77
N TYR A 143 -8.07 4.84 19.56
CA TYR A 143 -8.64 3.52 19.39
C TYR A 143 -7.68 2.48 19.99
N ASP A 144 -8.18 1.52 20.76
CA ASP A 144 -7.38 0.51 21.43
C ASP A 144 -8.00 -0.90 21.38
N ASP A 145 -9.16 -1.04 20.73
CA ASP A 145 -9.72 -2.32 20.33
C ASP A 145 -10.25 -2.29 18.89
N HIS A 146 -10.07 -3.42 18.18
CA HIS A 146 -10.43 -3.61 16.78
C HIS A 146 -11.00 -5.02 16.60
N THR A 147 -12.29 -5.09 16.31
CA THR A 147 -13.05 -6.35 16.20
C THR A 147 -13.74 -6.47 14.84
N PRO A 148 -14.09 -7.70 14.39
CA PRO A 148 -14.64 -7.94 13.06
C PRO A 148 -15.93 -7.20 12.68
N GLY A 149 -16.63 -6.59 13.64
CA GLY A 149 -17.88 -5.89 13.36
C GLY A 149 -18.91 -6.77 12.65
N SER A 150 -19.33 -6.34 11.46
CA SER A 150 -20.25 -7.10 10.61
C SER A 150 -19.57 -8.02 9.58
N GLY A 151 -18.25 -7.91 9.43
CA GLY A 151 -17.46 -8.68 8.47
C GLY A 151 -16.28 -9.38 9.13
N ASP A 152 -15.07 -9.06 8.67
CA ASP A 152 -13.82 -9.58 9.21
C ASP A 152 -12.87 -8.44 9.64
N LEU A 153 -11.56 -8.67 9.68
CA LEU A 153 -10.60 -7.60 10.05
C LEU A 153 -9.73 -7.17 8.88
N LEU A 154 -9.90 -7.85 7.74
CA LEU A 154 -9.16 -7.59 6.54
C LEU A 154 -9.65 -6.28 5.93
N PRO A 155 -8.79 -5.60 5.18
CA PRO A 155 -9.20 -4.39 4.48
C PRO A 155 -10.07 -4.68 3.25
N GLU A 156 -11.24 -4.04 3.17
CA GLU A 156 -12.11 -4.04 1.98
C GLU A 156 -11.50 -3.23 0.83
N ILE A 157 -10.83 -2.12 1.15
CA ILE A 157 -10.24 -1.20 0.18
C ILE A 157 -8.77 -0.92 0.52
N TRP A 158 -8.00 -0.41 -0.44
CA TRP A 158 -6.69 0.18 -0.14
C TRP A 158 -6.79 1.69 0.08
N VAL A 159 -5.86 2.23 0.87
CA VAL A 159 -5.69 3.67 1.08
C VAL A 159 -4.23 4.04 0.88
N SER A 160 -3.97 5.23 0.33
CA SER A 160 -2.63 5.80 0.19
C SER A 160 -2.62 7.30 0.48
N ARG A 161 -1.45 7.84 0.88
CA ARG A 161 -1.28 9.25 1.28
C ARG A 161 -0.21 9.97 0.47
N ILE A 162 -0.57 11.09 -0.15
CA ILE A 162 0.36 12.04 -0.78
C ILE A 162 0.34 13.31 0.07
N ASN A 163 1.25 13.42 1.03
CA ASN A 163 1.29 14.53 1.96
C ASN A 163 2.72 15.04 2.21
N SER A 164 2.98 16.31 1.86
CA SER A 164 4.30 16.94 2.05
C SER A 164 4.38 17.77 3.34
N GLU A 165 3.27 17.97 4.05
CA GLU A 165 3.16 18.93 5.17
C GLU A 165 4.08 18.58 6.35
N SER A 166 4.53 17.32 6.47
CA SER A 166 5.48 16.94 7.51
C SER A 166 6.92 17.41 7.23
N ILE A 167 7.26 17.85 6.02
CA ILE A 167 8.62 18.27 5.66
C ILE A 167 8.85 19.73 6.06
N GLY A 168 9.83 19.98 6.92
CA GLY A 168 10.21 21.32 7.35
C GLY A 168 10.91 22.15 6.26
N GLY A 169 10.57 23.44 6.19
CA GLY A 169 11.38 24.44 5.49
C GLY A 169 11.32 24.41 3.96
N ILE A 170 10.33 23.73 3.36
CA ILE A 170 10.14 23.66 1.91
C ILE A 170 8.94 24.49 1.43
N ASN A 171 8.82 24.64 0.12
CA ASN A 171 7.58 25.10 -0.52
C ASN A 171 6.71 23.89 -0.85
N HIS A 172 5.73 23.61 0.01
CA HIS A 172 4.82 22.46 -0.13
C HIS A 172 4.06 22.46 -1.46
N LEU A 173 3.59 23.61 -1.93
CA LEU A 173 2.91 23.71 -3.23
C LEU A 173 3.82 23.24 -4.37
N ASN A 174 5.07 23.68 -4.41
CA ASN A 174 6.03 23.23 -5.42
C ASN A 174 6.38 21.75 -5.27
N ALA A 175 6.39 21.21 -4.04
CA ALA A 175 6.63 19.80 -3.79
C ALA A 175 5.50 18.92 -4.36
N TYR A 176 4.23 19.31 -4.14
CA TYR A 176 3.08 18.65 -4.77
C TYR A 176 3.13 18.73 -6.30
N LYS A 177 3.38 19.92 -6.87
CA LYS A 177 3.49 20.07 -8.33
C LYS A 177 4.58 19.18 -8.92
N SER A 178 5.73 19.14 -8.26
CA SER A 178 6.85 18.28 -8.67
C SER A 178 6.50 16.81 -8.56
N TYR A 179 5.75 16.39 -7.53
CA TYR A 179 5.29 15.02 -7.37
C TYR A 179 4.34 14.61 -8.51
N PHE A 180 3.29 15.40 -8.80
CA PHE A 180 2.34 15.08 -9.86
C PHE A 180 2.98 15.09 -11.25
N ALA A 181 3.94 15.98 -11.50
CA ALA A 181 4.71 15.96 -12.75
C ALA A 181 5.49 14.66 -12.95
N ARG A 182 6.08 14.10 -11.88
CA ARG A 182 6.78 12.80 -11.95
C ARG A 182 5.82 11.64 -12.11
N ASN A 183 4.68 11.69 -11.42
CA ASN A 183 3.63 10.70 -11.54
C ASN A 183 3.13 10.61 -12.99
N HIS A 184 2.79 11.75 -13.60
CA HIS A 184 2.41 11.84 -15.00
C HIS A 184 3.53 11.38 -15.94
N ALA A 185 4.79 11.78 -15.68
CA ALA A 185 5.93 11.34 -16.48
C ALA A 185 6.10 9.82 -16.44
N TYR A 186 5.83 9.16 -15.31
CA TYR A 186 5.87 7.70 -15.22
C TYR A 186 4.75 7.05 -16.03
N ARG A 187 3.52 7.56 -15.92
CA ARG A 187 2.34 7.04 -16.64
C ARG A 187 2.42 7.23 -18.16
N THR A 188 3.24 8.16 -18.62
CA THR A 188 3.48 8.48 -20.04
C THR A 188 4.83 7.98 -20.54
N ASP A 189 5.49 7.07 -19.81
CA ASP A 189 6.79 6.47 -20.12
C ASP A 189 7.98 7.45 -20.23
N ASN A 190 7.78 8.73 -19.89
CA ASN A 190 8.82 9.77 -19.84
C ASN A 190 9.74 9.64 -18.63
N LEU A 191 9.31 8.94 -17.57
CA LEU A 191 10.11 8.52 -16.43
C LEU A 191 10.03 7.00 -16.33
N ASN A 192 11.11 6.29 -16.67
CA ASN A 192 11.16 4.83 -16.59
C ASN A 192 12.44 4.35 -15.88
N ARG A 193 12.42 3.10 -15.43
CA ARG A 193 13.56 2.40 -14.85
C ARG A 193 13.66 1.00 -15.44
N PRO A 194 14.86 0.39 -15.44
CA PRO A 194 14.96 -1.03 -15.72
C PRO A 194 14.14 -1.79 -14.67
N HIS A 195 13.35 -2.77 -15.12
CA HIS A 195 12.63 -3.71 -14.27
C HIS A 195 13.63 -4.51 -13.41
N SER A 196 14.00 -3.94 -12.29
CA SER A 196 15.09 -4.38 -11.43
C SER A 196 14.88 -3.89 -10.01
N GLN A 197 15.28 -4.73 -9.07
CA GLN A 197 15.10 -4.48 -7.65
C GLN A 197 16.43 -4.48 -6.91
N LEU A 198 16.57 -3.56 -5.97
CA LEU A 198 17.57 -3.64 -4.92
C LEU A 198 16.93 -4.25 -3.67
N VAL A 199 17.50 -5.33 -3.16
CA VAL A 199 17.16 -5.92 -1.87
C VAL A 199 18.35 -5.69 -0.94
N TYR A 200 18.20 -4.75 -0.01
CA TYR A 200 19.24 -4.32 0.91
C TYR A 200 18.88 -4.76 2.33
N ILE A 201 19.63 -5.72 2.88
CA ILE A 201 19.33 -6.40 4.14
C ILE A 201 20.46 -6.14 5.12
N ASP A 202 20.21 -5.32 6.13
CA ASP A 202 21.17 -5.01 7.19
C ASP A 202 21.45 -6.21 8.11
N ASP A 203 22.55 -6.11 8.85
CA ASP A 203 23.20 -7.14 9.66
C ASP A 203 22.27 -8.16 10.33
N ASP A 204 21.31 -7.68 11.13
CA ASP A 204 20.45 -8.50 11.97
C ASP A 204 19.56 -9.46 11.16
N TRP A 205 19.31 -9.12 9.90
CA TRP A 205 18.47 -9.92 9.00
C TRP A 205 19.26 -10.63 7.90
N SER A 206 20.58 -10.47 7.83
CA SER A 206 21.45 -11.10 6.83
C SER A 206 21.24 -12.61 6.69
N SER A 207 21.00 -13.31 7.80
CA SER A 207 20.72 -14.76 7.82
C SER A 207 19.45 -15.19 7.08
N TRP A 208 18.50 -14.27 6.86
CA TRP A 208 17.24 -14.51 6.15
C TRP A 208 17.32 -14.22 4.65
N THR A 209 18.50 -13.79 4.14
CA THR A 209 18.69 -13.38 2.74
C THR A 209 18.09 -14.37 1.74
N SER A 210 18.42 -15.66 1.86
CA SER A 210 17.99 -16.66 0.88
C SER A 210 16.48 -16.86 0.88
N GLU A 211 15.85 -16.79 2.05
CA GLU A 211 14.41 -16.94 2.19
C GLU A 211 13.71 -15.72 1.59
N TRP A 212 14.11 -14.51 1.98
CA TRP A 212 13.46 -13.29 1.53
C TRP A 212 13.66 -13.02 0.04
N LEU A 213 14.81 -13.38 -0.54
CA LEU A 213 14.97 -13.31 -1.99
C LEU A 213 14.00 -14.24 -2.74
N GLY A 214 13.63 -15.39 -2.15
CA GLY A 214 12.63 -16.28 -2.73
C GLY A 214 11.23 -15.67 -2.81
N ASP A 215 10.95 -14.69 -1.94
CA ASP A 215 9.65 -14.00 -1.87
C ASP A 215 9.54 -12.78 -2.79
N MET A 216 10.64 -12.33 -3.40
CA MET A 216 10.67 -11.15 -4.29
C MET A 216 10.18 -11.48 -5.70
N THR A 217 9.00 -12.08 -5.79
CA THR A 217 8.49 -12.70 -7.02
C THR A 217 8.17 -11.70 -8.15
N ALA A 218 8.08 -10.42 -7.84
CA ALA A 218 7.85 -9.34 -8.78
C ALA A 218 9.06 -8.99 -9.65
N TYR A 219 10.26 -9.47 -9.31
CA TYR A 219 11.49 -9.14 -10.03
C TYR A 219 12.36 -10.36 -10.24
N THR A 220 12.96 -10.47 -11.43
CA THR A 220 13.99 -11.49 -11.71
C THR A 220 15.40 -10.90 -11.70
N ASN A 221 15.54 -9.62 -12.02
CA ASN A 221 16.80 -8.88 -11.95
C ASN A 221 16.95 -8.23 -10.57
N ILE A 222 17.46 -9.00 -9.61
CA ILE A 222 17.63 -8.55 -8.23
C ILE A 222 19.11 -8.34 -7.91
N THR A 223 19.45 -7.14 -7.43
CA THR A 223 20.71 -6.89 -6.73
C THR A 223 20.48 -7.09 -5.24
N SER A 224 21.11 -8.11 -4.65
CA SER A 224 21.06 -8.36 -3.21
C SER A 224 22.32 -7.85 -2.51
N VAL A 225 22.14 -7.20 -1.37
CA VAL A 225 23.22 -6.66 -0.52
C VAL A 225 22.88 -7.02 0.91
N SER A 226 23.58 -8.01 1.45
CA SER A 226 23.22 -8.57 2.76
C SER A 226 24.40 -9.10 3.57
N THR A 227 25.61 -8.77 3.14
CA THR A 227 26.83 -9.13 3.86
C THR A 227 27.21 -7.98 4.76
N ASN A 228 27.40 -8.25 6.06
CA ASN A 228 27.57 -7.22 7.09
C ASN A 228 28.64 -6.16 6.75
N ILE A 229 29.80 -6.58 6.23
CA ILE A 229 30.87 -5.65 5.83
C ILE A 229 30.47 -4.64 4.73
N ASN A 230 29.41 -4.91 3.97
CA ASN A 230 28.95 -4.08 2.87
C ASN A 230 27.71 -3.25 3.23
N THR A 231 26.94 -3.62 4.26
CA THR A 231 25.63 -3.04 4.58
C THR A 231 25.73 -1.75 5.38
N THR A 232 26.49 -0.77 4.87
CA THR A 232 26.74 0.50 5.58
C THR A 232 25.84 1.64 5.10
N ALA A 233 25.68 2.69 5.92
CA ALA A 233 25.00 3.92 5.52
C ALA A 233 25.58 4.54 4.22
N SER A 234 26.91 4.50 4.07
CA SER A 234 27.59 5.04 2.89
C SER A 234 27.30 4.23 1.62
N ASP A 235 27.26 2.90 1.72
CA ASP A 235 26.95 2.04 0.59
C ASP A 235 25.49 2.20 0.15
N TYR A 236 24.56 2.25 1.11
CA TYR A 236 23.15 2.45 0.83
C TYR A 236 22.90 3.76 0.04
N ILE A 237 23.45 4.90 0.48
CA ILE A 237 23.35 6.17 -0.25
C ILE A 237 23.94 6.09 -1.67
N LYS A 238 25.06 5.38 -1.87
CA LYS A 238 25.64 5.18 -3.21
C LYS A 238 24.67 4.41 -4.11
N ARG A 239 23.97 3.41 -3.59
CA ARG A 239 23.00 2.62 -4.35
C ARG A 239 21.75 3.39 -4.70
N LEU A 240 21.30 4.34 -3.86
CA LEU A 240 20.18 5.20 -4.19
C LEU A 240 20.44 6.12 -5.40
N ASN A 241 21.70 6.31 -5.80
CA ASN A 241 22.07 7.02 -7.04
C ASN A 241 22.09 6.11 -8.29
N GLN A 242 21.77 4.82 -8.14
CA GLN A 242 21.64 3.86 -9.23
C GLN A 242 20.18 3.68 -9.63
N THR A 243 19.95 3.29 -10.88
CA THR A 243 18.61 3.11 -11.44
C THR A 243 18.05 1.74 -11.09
N TYR A 244 17.40 1.64 -9.94
CA TYR A 244 16.47 0.55 -9.63
C TYR A 244 15.06 1.02 -9.91
N GLU A 245 14.15 0.12 -10.23
CA GLU A 245 12.72 0.44 -10.18
C GLU A 245 12.25 0.43 -8.72
N PHE A 246 12.62 -0.63 -7.99
CA PHE A 246 12.14 -0.89 -6.65
C PHE A 246 13.30 -1.12 -5.67
N VAL A 247 13.20 -0.57 -4.46
CA VAL A 247 14.12 -0.85 -3.34
C VAL A 247 13.34 -1.49 -2.21
N HIS A 248 13.80 -2.65 -1.72
CA HIS A 248 13.36 -3.21 -0.46
C HIS A 248 14.50 -3.08 0.55
N LEU A 249 14.30 -2.26 1.57
CA LEU A 249 15.28 -2.02 2.64
C LEU A 249 14.82 -2.71 3.92
N PHE A 250 15.71 -3.49 4.53
CA PHE A 250 15.54 -4.08 5.85
C PHE A 250 16.62 -3.51 6.76
N VAL A 251 16.23 -2.65 7.70
CA VAL A 251 17.16 -1.91 8.54
C VAL A 251 16.48 -1.45 9.82
N HIS A 252 17.24 -1.25 10.90
CA HIS A 252 16.72 -0.56 12.08
C HIS A 252 16.43 0.90 11.76
N SER A 253 15.40 1.47 12.37
CA SER A 253 15.02 2.86 12.08
C SER A 253 14.29 3.52 13.22
N TYR A 254 14.39 4.85 13.18
CA TYR A 254 13.45 5.77 13.81
C TYR A 254 12.66 6.48 12.71
N TYR A 255 11.70 7.33 13.09
CA TYR A 255 10.95 8.09 12.10
C TYR A 255 11.83 9.00 11.24
N TYR A 256 12.98 9.48 11.74
CA TYR A 256 13.82 10.47 11.06
C TYR A 256 15.11 9.89 10.45
N GLU A 257 15.47 8.63 10.74
CA GLU A 257 16.68 8.01 10.21
C GLU A 257 16.65 6.47 10.17
N HIS A 258 17.44 5.92 9.25
CA HIS A 258 17.85 4.51 9.24
C HIS A 258 19.20 4.35 9.93
N VAL A 259 19.36 3.26 10.68
CA VAL A 259 20.55 2.96 11.48
C VAL A 259 21.14 1.63 11.02
N PHE A 260 22.39 1.66 10.56
CA PHE A 260 23.09 0.49 10.02
C PHE A 260 24.06 -0.07 11.06
N GLY A 261 24.15 -1.40 11.10
CA GLY A 261 25.02 -2.15 12.00
C GLY A 261 24.25 -3.03 12.98
N PRO A 262 24.97 -3.96 13.64
CA PRO A 262 24.37 -5.00 14.46
C PRO A 262 23.58 -4.42 15.63
N ASN A 263 22.41 -5.00 15.91
CA ASN A 263 21.50 -4.58 16.97
C ASN A 263 21.05 -3.11 16.90
N GLY A 264 21.17 -2.46 15.73
CA GLY A 264 20.77 -1.06 15.54
C GLY A 264 21.65 -0.06 16.30
N ASP A 265 22.93 -0.37 16.50
CA ASP A 265 23.86 0.44 17.30
C ASP A 265 24.53 1.59 16.54
N SER A 266 24.22 1.78 15.26
CA SER A 266 24.79 2.80 14.34
C SER A 266 26.28 2.67 14.06
N SER A 267 26.92 1.54 14.41
CA SER A 267 28.36 1.33 14.19
C SER A 267 28.77 1.38 12.71
N GLU A 268 27.82 1.16 11.79
CA GLU A 268 28.03 1.23 10.33
C GLU A 268 27.39 2.50 9.70
N GLY A 269 27.03 3.45 10.57
CA GLY A 269 26.52 4.77 10.25
C GLY A 269 24.99 4.87 10.25
N SER A 270 24.48 6.09 10.02
CA SER A 270 23.06 6.35 9.83
C SER A 270 22.78 7.16 8.56
N VAL A 271 21.56 7.02 8.07
CA VAL A 271 21.01 7.80 6.96
C VAL A 271 19.75 8.48 7.44
N ASN A 272 19.82 9.80 7.65
CA ASN A 272 18.69 10.61 8.07
C ASN A 272 17.93 11.24 6.89
N TYR A 273 16.77 11.83 7.19
CA TYR A 273 15.89 12.50 6.23
C TYR A 273 16.60 13.60 5.41
N THR A 274 17.56 14.31 6.00
CA THR A 274 18.32 15.36 5.31
C THR A 274 19.24 14.74 4.25
N GLN A 275 19.89 13.61 4.56
CA GLN A 275 20.69 12.87 3.60
C GLN A 275 19.83 12.33 2.46
N ILE A 276 18.63 11.80 2.73
CA ILE A 276 17.69 11.36 1.68
C ILE A 276 17.28 12.53 0.79
N SER A 277 16.91 13.67 1.36
CA SER A 277 16.49 14.86 0.61
C SER A 277 17.59 15.40 -0.30
N ASN A 278 18.83 15.36 0.17
CA ASN A 278 20.00 15.84 -0.56
C ASN A 278 20.56 14.80 -1.54
N THR A 279 20.09 13.54 -1.47
CA THR A 279 20.49 12.49 -2.40
C THR A 279 19.64 12.59 -3.66
N TYR A 280 20.29 12.55 -4.83
CA TYR A 280 19.58 12.40 -6.09
C TYR A 280 19.06 10.96 -6.26
N THR A 281 18.08 10.60 -5.43
CA THR A 281 17.44 9.28 -5.41
C THR A 281 16.85 8.98 -6.78
N LYS A 282 17.29 7.87 -7.36
CA LYS A 282 16.81 7.39 -8.66
C LYS A 282 15.71 6.33 -8.58
N PRO A 283 15.61 5.48 -7.54
CA PRO A 283 14.52 4.52 -7.46
C PRO A 283 13.13 5.15 -7.47
N LEU A 284 12.13 4.40 -7.96
CA LEU A 284 10.74 4.86 -8.06
C LEU A 284 9.91 4.41 -6.88
N PHE A 285 10.14 3.18 -6.41
CA PHE A 285 9.33 2.54 -5.39
C PHE A 285 10.19 2.02 -4.25
N TYR A 286 9.62 2.07 -3.04
CA TYR A 286 10.28 1.61 -1.83
C TYR A 286 9.35 0.74 -1.00
N ASN A 287 9.90 -0.32 -0.43
CA ASN A 287 9.35 -1.01 0.73
C ASN A 287 10.38 -0.91 1.85
N LEU A 288 10.00 -0.24 2.94
CA LEU A 288 10.85 0.03 4.08
C LEU A 288 10.43 -0.87 5.23
N TYR A 289 11.10 -2.02 5.36
CA TYR A 289 11.11 -2.81 6.59
C TYR A 289 11.98 -2.08 7.62
N ALA A 290 11.40 -1.02 8.17
CA ALA A 290 12.10 0.03 8.91
C ALA A 290 11.14 0.66 9.92
N CYS A 291 11.41 0.44 11.22
CA CYS A 291 10.56 0.89 12.31
C CYS A 291 10.26 2.40 12.21
N SER A 292 8.97 2.74 12.25
CA SER A 292 8.43 4.11 12.28
C SER A 292 8.85 5.02 11.11
N ALA A 293 9.54 4.50 10.09
CA ALA A 293 10.10 5.30 9.00
C ALA A 293 9.03 6.07 8.22
N CYS A 294 7.81 5.54 8.16
CA CYS A 294 6.66 6.18 7.52
C CYS A 294 5.66 6.73 8.54
N ASN A 295 6.11 7.12 9.74
CA ASN A 295 5.30 7.86 10.69
C ASN A 295 4.97 9.26 10.13
N TYR A 296 3.96 9.30 9.25
CA TYR A 296 3.61 10.47 8.44
C TYR A 296 3.07 11.66 9.24
N VAL A 297 2.81 11.47 10.54
CA VAL A 297 2.38 12.55 11.45
C VAL A 297 3.57 13.18 12.19
N ALA A 298 4.72 12.51 12.20
CA ALA A 298 5.95 13.06 12.76
C ALA A 298 6.59 14.03 11.76
N GLN A 299 7.01 15.18 12.28
CA GLN A 299 7.79 16.16 11.50
C GLN A 299 9.09 15.53 11.00
N ASP A 300 9.43 15.81 9.75
CA ASP A 300 10.64 15.35 9.06
C ASP A 300 10.81 13.82 9.07
N ASN A 301 9.70 13.07 9.01
CA ASN A 301 9.76 11.62 8.87
C ASN A 301 10.37 11.21 7.52
N ILE A 302 11.29 10.25 7.56
CA ILE A 302 12.15 9.86 6.45
C ILE A 302 11.35 9.28 5.28
N GLY A 303 10.23 8.60 5.53
CA GLY A 303 9.33 8.06 4.51
C GLY A 303 8.71 9.14 3.61
N THR A 304 8.22 10.25 4.21
CA THR A 304 7.76 11.40 3.43
C THR A 304 8.92 12.05 2.66
N HIS A 305 10.12 12.12 3.25
CA HIS A 305 11.30 12.61 2.54
C HIS A 305 11.70 11.72 1.36
N TYR A 306 11.54 10.39 1.44
CA TYR A 306 11.68 9.52 0.26
C TYR A 306 10.64 9.87 -0.78
N LEU A 307 9.35 9.98 -0.43
CA LEU A 307 8.28 10.22 -1.39
C LEU A 307 8.47 11.53 -2.18
N PHE A 308 8.87 12.60 -1.49
CA PHE A 308 9.10 13.91 -2.10
C PHE A 308 10.54 14.12 -2.57
N SER A 309 11.39 13.09 -2.51
CA SER A 309 12.69 13.09 -3.16
C SER A 309 12.57 12.93 -4.69
N ASN A 310 13.72 13.01 -5.37
CA ASN A 310 13.84 13.28 -6.79
C ASN A 310 12.98 12.45 -7.74
N ASN A 311 12.88 11.12 -7.56
CA ASN A 311 12.17 10.25 -8.52
C ASN A 311 11.10 9.34 -7.90
N THR A 312 11.00 9.30 -6.58
CA THR A 312 10.09 8.38 -5.89
C THR A 312 8.63 8.71 -6.16
N LEU A 313 7.83 7.66 -6.26
CA LEU A 313 6.40 7.69 -6.56
C LEU A 313 5.55 6.95 -5.52
N ALA A 314 6.09 5.91 -4.87
CA ALA A 314 5.42 5.24 -3.76
C ALA A 314 6.41 4.66 -2.73
N VAL A 315 6.00 4.68 -1.47
CA VAL A 315 6.76 4.15 -0.32
C VAL A 315 5.81 3.38 0.58
N VAL A 316 6.05 2.08 0.76
CA VAL A 316 5.40 1.26 1.77
C VAL A 316 6.29 1.22 3.00
N GLY A 317 5.71 1.35 4.20
CA GLY A 317 6.44 1.23 5.45
C GLY A 317 5.51 1.28 6.65
N SER A 318 6.06 1.54 7.83
CA SER A 318 5.31 1.53 9.09
C SER A 318 5.34 2.88 9.80
N THR A 319 4.22 3.27 10.41
CA THR A 319 4.09 4.41 11.33
C THR A 319 4.59 4.10 12.75
N LYS A 320 4.88 2.83 13.03
CA LYS A 320 5.29 2.29 14.33
C LYS A 320 6.46 1.30 14.22
N THR A 321 6.87 0.71 15.34
CA THR A 321 7.79 -0.43 15.35
C THR A 321 7.26 -1.60 14.54
N GLY A 322 8.04 -2.12 13.59
CA GLY A 322 7.65 -3.21 12.69
C GLY A 322 7.87 -2.87 11.21
N GLY A 323 7.38 -3.75 10.34
CA GLY A 323 7.50 -3.62 8.90
C GLY A 323 6.85 -4.81 8.17
N MET A 324 6.86 -4.75 6.84
CA MET A 324 6.30 -5.80 5.99
C MET A 324 7.15 -7.08 5.99
N THR A 325 6.62 -8.19 6.51
CA THR A 325 7.20 -9.54 6.34
C THR A 325 6.34 -10.41 5.41
N MET A 326 6.77 -11.65 5.14
CA MET A 326 6.10 -12.57 4.21
C MET A 326 5.88 -11.91 2.84
N ASN A 327 6.99 -11.48 2.26
CA ASN A 327 7.03 -10.50 1.19
C ASN A 327 6.24 -10.95 -0.06
N SER A 328 6.09 -12.26 -0.26
CA SER A 328 5.36 -12.84 -1.38
C SER A 328 3.90 -12.41 -1.44
N TYR A 329 3.26 -12.11 -0.30
CA TYR A 329 1.86 -11.64 -0.27
C TYR A 329 1.69 -10.24 -0.88
N PHE A 330 2.77 -9.45 -0.93
CA PHE A 330 2.81 -8.16 -1.61
C PHE A 330 3.37 -8.28 -3.03
N TYR A 331 4.49 -9.01 -3.21
CA TYR A 331 5.15 -9.10 -4.52
C TYR A 331 4.44 -10.03 -5.52
N ASN A 332 3.69 -11.04 -5.09
CA ASN A 332 2.90 -11.87 -6.02
C ASN A 332 1.81 -11.05 -6.74
N PRO A 333 0.97 -10.26 -6.04
CA PRO A 333 0.07 -9.30 -6.67
C PRO A 333 0.76 -8.35 -7.65
N LEU A 334 1.91 -7.77 -7.27
CA LEU A 334 2.66 -6.87 -8.16
C LEU A 334 3.12 -7.58 -9.44
N ASN A 335 3.64 -8.80 -9.32
CA ASN A 335 4.03 -9.63 -10.47
C ASN A 335 2.84 -9.97 -11.39
N GLN A 336 1.61 -9.96 -10.85
CA GLN A 336 0.38 -10.19 -11.61
C GLN A 336 -0.18 -8.89 -12.22
N GLY A 337 0.56 -7.79 -12.15
CA GLY A 337 0.15 -6.48 -12.68
C GLY A 337 -0.86 -5.74 -11.81
N LYS A 338 -1.05 -6.14 -10.54
CA LYS A 338 -1.89 -5.38 -9.61
C LYS A 338 -1.17 -4.09 -9.21
N VAL A 339 -1.95 -3.04 -8.97
CA VAL A 339 -1.44 -1.74 -8.49
C VAL A 339 -0.85 -1.85 -7.08
N MET A 340 -0.01 -0.90 -6.69
CA MET A 340 0.63 -0.84 -5.36
C MET A 340 -0.39 -0.93 -4.22
N GLY A 341 -1.50 -0.19 -4.32
CA GLY A 341 -2.57 -0.16 -3.33
C GLY A 341 -3.23 -1.53 -3.16
N GLU A 342 -3.61 -2.18 -4.25
CA GLU A 342 -4.24 -3.51 -4.19
C GLU A 342 -3.26 -4.58 -3.69
N SER A 343 -1.98 -4.49 -4.08
CA SER A 343 -0.93 -5.37 -3.58
C SER A 343 -0.73 -5.18 -2.07
N PHE A 344 -0.78 -3.94 -1.60
CA PHE A 344 -0.71 -3.59 -0.18
C PHE A 344 -1.93 -4.11 0.61
N ARG A 345 -3.14 -3.97 0.07
CA ARG A 345 -4.36 -4.52 0.66
C ARG A 345 -4.30 -6.04 0.78
N LEU A 346 -3.93 -6.73 -0.30
CA LEU A 346 -3.82 -8.18 -0.34
C LEU A 346 -2.73 -8.72 0.60
N TRP A 347 -1.71 -7.91 0.90
CA TRP A 347 -0.69 -8.29 1.88
C TRP A 347 -1.28 -8.55 3.28
N PHE A 348 -2.33 -7.84 3.69
CA PHE A 348 -3.00 -8.09 4.98
C PHE A 348 -3.66 -9.47 5.09
N ASN A 349 -3.84 -10.20 3.97
CA ASN A 349 -4.28 -11.60 3.98
C ASN A 349 -3.18 -12.57 4.46
N ASN A 350 -2.00 -12.06 4.78
CA ASN A 350 -0.94 -12.82 5.41
C ASN A 350 -1.43 -13.45 6.73
N PRO A 351 -1.38 -14.78 6.87
CA PRO A 351 -1.91 -15.47 8.05
C PRO A 351 -1.09 -15.22 9.33
N LEU A 352 0.15 -14.74 9.21
CA LEU A 352 1.05 -14.48 10.34
C LEU A 352 1.05 -13.00 10.74
N HIS A 353 1.04 -12.09 9.76
CA HIS A 353 1.13 -10.64 9.97
C HIS A 353 -0.02 -9.88 9.30
N GLY A 354 -1.22 -10.43 9.40
CA GLY A 354 -2.45 -9.77 8.99
C GLY A 354 -2.91 -8.71 10.01
N PRO A 355 -4.15 -8.21 9.91
CA PRO A 355 -4.63 -7.01 10.64
C PRO A 355 -4.66 -7.12 12.17
N LYS A 356 -4.57 -8.33 12.73
CA LYS A 356 -4.47 -8.58 14.18
C LYS A 356 -3.05 -8.47 14.73
N ASP A 357 -2.05 -8.55 13.87
CA ASP A 357 -0.66 -8.53 14.31
C ASP A 357 -0.24 -7.11 14.68
N SER A 358 0.39 -6.94 15.84
CA SER A 358 0.80 -5.62 16.30
C SER A 358 1.85 -4.99 15.39
N SER A 359 2.60 -5.78 14.63
CA SER A 359 3.63 -5.28 13.70
C SER A 359 3.06 -4.81 12.37
N SER A 360 1.83 -5.20 12.01
CA SER A 360 1.16 -4.84 10.74
C SER A 360 0.21 -3.65 10.86
N GLN A 361 -0.34 -3.39 12.05
CA GLN A 361 -1.38 -2.37 12.27
C GLN A 361 -0.95 -0.93 11.91
N GLY A 362 0.34 -0.63 11.98
CA GLY A 362 0.87 0.68 11.58
C GLY A 362 1.39 0.72 10.14
N MET A 363 1.20 -0.32 9.34
CA MET A 363 1.61 -0.30 7.95
C MET A 363 0.81 0.73 7.16
N CYS A 364 1.49 1.47 6.30
CA CYS A 364 0.88 2.49 5.45
C CYS A 364 1.54 2.52 4.06
N LEU A 365 0.82 3.13 3.12
CA LEU A 365 1.28 3.38 1.76
C LEU A 365 1.31 4.89 1.50
N LEU A 366 2.50 5.43 1.29
CA LEU A 366 2.70 6.82 0.88
C LEU A 366 2.85 6.87 -0.65
N GLY A 367 2.30 7.90 -1.28
CA GLY A 367 2.33 8.07 -2.72
C GLY A 367 1.05 7.62 -3.42
N ASP A 368 1.18 7.30 -4.70
CA ASP A 368 0.05 6.93 -5.56
C ASP A 368 -0.15 5.41 -5.56
N GLY A 369 -1.23 4.96 -4.92
CA GLY A 369 -1.61 3.55 -4.85
C GLY A 369 -2.05 2.94 -6.18
N LEU A 370 -2.30 3.72 -7.22
CA LEU A 370 -2.70 3.21 -8.54
C LEU A 370 -1.53 2.87 -9.47
N LEU A 371 -0.29 3.13 -9.06
CA LEU A 371 0.86 2.78 -9.90
C LEU A 371 1.09 1.27 -9.93
N THR A 372 1.49 0.76 -11.09
CA THR A 372 2.01 -0.59 -11.27
C THR A 372 3.52 -0.54 -11.40
N ILE A 373 4.21 -1.65 -11.13
CA ILE A 373 5.59 -1.82 -11.59
C ILE A 373 5.61 -1.99 -13.11
N SER A 374 6.74 -1.68 -13.75
CA SER A 374 7.02 -2.03 -15.13
C SER A 374 7.04 -3.56 -15.30
N MET A 375 6.64 -4.07 -16.46
CA MET A 375 6.64 -5.51 -16.78
C MET A 375 7.57 -5.86 -17.93
#